data_AF-A0A1W9PF70-F1
#
_entry.id   AF-A0A1W9PF70-F1
#
_cell.length_a   1.000
_cell.length_b   1.000
_cell.length_c   1.000
_cell.angle_alpha   90.00
_cell.angle_beta   90.00
_cell.angle_gamma   90.00
#
_symmetry.space_group_name_H-M   'P 1'
#
loop_
_entity.id
_entity.type
_entity.pdbx_description
1 polymer ?
#
loop_
_entity_poly.entity_id
_entity_poly.type
_entity_poly.pdbx_seq_one_letter_code
_entity_poly.pdbx_strand_id
1 'polypeptide(L)' 'MPLKELKKGIPLRRIGKPEDVSETVLFLADSAAYITAETINVSGGMVR' A
#
# COMPACT_ATOMS: atom_id res chain seq x y z
N MET A 1 -12.98 -13.01 -9.38
CA MET A 1 -13.29 -11.81 -10.19
C MET A 1 -12.17 -11.59 -11.21
N PRO A 2 -12.47 -11.15 -12.44
CA PRO A 2 -11.44 -10.76 -13.41
C PRO A 2 -10.59 -9.59 -12.87
N LEU A 3 -9.29 -9.56 -13.19
CA LEU A 3 -8.35 -8.49 -12.78
C LEU A 3 -8.84 -7.07 -13.15
N LYS A 4 -9.58 -6.94 -14.26
CA LYS A 4 -10.20 -5.67 -14.68
C LYS A 4 -11.24 -5.15 -13.68
N GLU A 5 -12.00 -6.05 -13.06
CA GLU A 5 -13.07 -5.68 -12.13
C GLU A 5 -12.53 -5.32 -10.75
N LEU A 6 -11.41 -5.93 -10.33
CA LEU A 6 -10.75 -5.61 -9.06
C LEU A 6 -10.26 -4.15 -9.00
N LYS A 7 -9.76 -3.61 -10.13
CA LYS A 7 -9.29 -2.21 -10.21
C LYS A 7 -10.38 -1.17 -9.98
N LYS A 8 -11.65 -1.52 -10.17
CA LYS A 8 -12.78 -0.59 -9.97
C LYS A 8 -13.05 -0.30 -8.49
N GLY A 9 -12.68 -1.21 -7.59
CA GLY A 9 -12.78 -0.98 -6.14
C GLY A 9 -11.70 -0.05 -5.61
N ILE A 10 -10.53 -0.01 -6.25
CA ILE A 10 -9.34 0.71 -5.76
C ILE A 10 -9.44 2.18 -6.17
N PRO A 11 -9.37 3.16 -5.24
CA PRO A 11 -9.38 4.59 -5.58
C PRO A 11 -8.27 5.01 -6.57
N LEU A 12 -7.05 4.46 -6.42
CA LEU A 12 -5.96 4.69 -7.37
C LEU A 12 -6.13 3.98 -8.73
N ARG A 13 -7.22 3.25 -8.96
CA ARG A 13 -7.58 2.59 -10.24
C ARG A 13 -6.53 1.61 -10.79
N ARG A 14 -5.63 1.11 -9.93
CA ARG A 14 -4.61 0.11 -10.30
C ARG A 14 -4.44 -0.92 -9.19
N ILE A 15 -4.02 -2.12 -9.59
CA ILE A 15 -3.52 -3.11 -8.63
C ILE A 15 -2.17 -2.63 -8.13
N GLY A 16 -1.93 -2.82 -6.83
CA GLY A 16 -0.62 -2.59 -6.23
C GLY A 16 0.42 -3.49 -6.86
N LYS A 17 1.66 -3.02 -6.92
CA LYS A 17 2.81 -3.81 -7.32
C LYS A 17 3.65 -4.15 -6.09
N PRO A 18 4.51 -5.18 -6.15
CA PRO A 18 5.44 -5.48 -5.06
C PRO A 18 6.24 -4.25 -4.61
N GLU A 19 6.58 -3.35 -5.55
CA GLU A 19 7.37 -2.16 -5.28
C GLU A 19 6.66 -1.18 -4.32
N ASP A 20 5.33 -1.08 -4.40
CA ASP A 20 4.56 -0.18 -3.51
C ASP A 20 4.74 -0.58 -2.03
N VAL A 21 4.89 -1.88 -1.75
CA VAL A 21 5.14 -2.40 -0.40
C VAL A 21 6.61 -2.24 -0.03
N SER A 22 7.54 -2.60 -0.93
CA SER A 22 8.98 -2.54 -0.61
C SER A 22 9.47 -1.12 -0.39
N GLU A 23 8.96 -0.13 -1.12
CA GLU A 23 9.27 1.29 -0.89
C GLU A 23 8.77 1.76 0.48
N THR A 24 7.58 1.33 0.90
CA THR A 24 7.06 1.62 2.25
C THR A 24 7.94 0.98 3.33
N VAL A 25 8.36 -0.27 3.12
CA VAL A 25 9.27 -0.97 4.05
C VAL A 25 10.63 -0.26 4.13
N LEU A 26 11.17 0.19 3.00
CA LEU A 26 12.44 0.93 2.97
C LEU A 26 12.34 2.23 3.77
N PHE A 27 11.26 3.00 3.59
CA PHE A 27 10.99 4.19 4.40
C PHE A 27 10.92 3.85 5.89
N LEU A 28 10.20 2.78 6.26
CA LEU A 28 10.08 2.37 7.65
C LEU A 28 11.41 1.95 8.28
N ALA A 29 12.27 1.30 7.50
CA ALA A 29 13.57 0.85 7.97
C ALA A 29 14.58 1.99 8.15
N ASP A 30 14.54 3.00 7.27
CA ASP A 30 15.59 4.02 7.19
C ASP A 30 15.19 5.37 7.81
N SER A 31 13.93 5.78 7.67
CA SER A 31 13.50 7.17 7.88
C SER A 31 12.31 7.35 8.84
N ALA A 32 11.91 6.29 9.56
CA ALA A 32 10.71 6.29 10.41
C ALA A 32 11.00 6.11 11.90
N ALA A 33 12.09 6.71 12.42
CA ALA A 33 12.60 6.47 13.77
C ALA A 33 11.59 6.70 14.92
N TYR A 34 10.50 7.44 14.68
CA TYR A 34 9.46 7.73 15.68
C TYR A 34 8.13 7.01 15.41
N ILE A 35 8.10 6.09 14.43
CA ILE A 35 6.93 5.27 14.12
C ILE A 35 7.15 3.88 14.73
N THR A 36 6.34 3.52 15.71
CA THR A 36 6.38 2.20 16.36
C THR A 36 4.97 1.77 16.76
N ALA A 37 4.73 0.46 16.81
CA ALA A 37 3.42 -0.13 17.12
C ALA A 37 2.26 0.27 16.17
N GLU A 38 2.60 0.77 14.98
CA GLU A 38 1.62 1.18 13.97
C GLU A 38 1.48 0.14 12.85
N THR A 39 0.29 0.09 12.25
CA THR A 39 0.02 -0.69 11.04
C THR A 39 -0.16 0.24 9.85
N ILE A 40 0.65 0.09 8.81
CA ILE A 40 0.56 0.93 7.61
C ILE A 40 -0.17 0.17 6.47
N ASN A 41 -1.30 0.73 6.04
CA ASN A 41 -2.11 0.19 4.95
C ASN A 41 -1.59 0.66 3.58
N VAL A 42 -0.87 -0.21 2.86
CA VAL A 42 -0.44 0.03 1.46
C VAL A 42 -1.50 -0.49 0.50
N SER A 43 -2.65 0.21 0.43
CA SER A 43 -3.87 -0.34 -0.17
C SER A 43 -4.36 0.40 -1.41
N GLY A 44 -3.68 1.48 -1.83
CA GLY A 44 -4.15 2.35 -2.90
C GLY A 44 -5.51 3.00 -2.61
N GLY A 45 -5.88 3.14 -1.33
CA GLY A 45 -7.11 3.75 -0.83
C GLY A 45 -8.27 2.78 -0.56
N MET A 46 -8.04 1.46 -0.65
CA MET A 46 -9.08 0.45 -0.40
C MET A 46 -9.52 0.37 1.06
N VAL A 47 -8.63 0.67 1.99
CA VAL A 47 -8.85 0.60 3.44
C VAL A 47 -8.53 1.96 4.04
N ARG A 48 -9.38 2.44 4.96
CA ARG A 48 -9.17 3.65 5.76
C ARG A 48 -8.74 3.25 7.17
#